data_AF-A0A0M4JJ08-F1
#
_entry.id   AF-A0A0M4JJ08-F1
#
_cell.length_a   1.000
_cell.length_b   1.000
_cell.length_c   1.000
_cell.angle_alpha   90.00
_cell.angle_beta   90.00
_cell.angle_gamma   90.00
#
_symmetry.space_group_name_H-M   'P 1'
#
loop_
_entity.id
_entity.type
_entity.pdbx_description
1 polymer ?
#
loop_
_entity_poly.entity_id
_entity_poly.type
_entity_poly.pdbx_seq_one_letter_code
_entity_poly.pdbx_strand_id
1 'polypeptide(L)'
;MKNRLKIIAWYIFFIYFFAFLMLSATMAQIDPAPRYHLFGWLNKIFADISFWTTQTNWMFFIFFLFVALNGKWGLWKPGKVAWINFLSYFTLTMVLFWSALSGSKELPLVLWANEYNSFIKWFITVTTHLVTYLIAMIYYFFIVKKEKIDISNWYKKNLLIGWIYPIFYLFFVLIRMLIMNYLDVEHFIKQASNSEISWIEENHEWVLDLPIYVLSTPYFFFNPFVVNGKELIVAGTMVCLLLITLCQYLLIWINNLCLKEKNTSKNNQIIELNTEEKLIAYIKIMLGLIFISVAIYKLTIFSNYNFNNKENTLYHIMYIIVYLFALILNITMILFAIFRLCKIYENKNIEFVSSFFSGFFLIHIYILPIVILIPIIAERFSENKEVLLKK
;
A
#
# COMPACT_ATOMS: atom_id res chain seq x y z
N MET A 1 -31.49 11.83 -17.55
CA MET A 1 -31.23 13.19 -17.02
C MET A 1 -30.97 14.14 -18.19
N LYS A 2 -31.63 15.30 -18.28
CA LYS A 2 -31.38 16.27 -19.36
C LYS A 2 -29.89 16.67 -19.35
N ASN A 3 -29.25 16.78 -20.53
CA ASN A 3 -27.79 17.03 -20.64
C ASN A 3 -27.29 18.22 -19.79
N ARG A 4 -28.10 19.28 -19.66
CA ARG A 4 -27.80 20.45 -18.82
C ARG A 4 -27.67 20.10 -17.33
N LEU A 5 -28.60 19.30 -16.79
CA LEU A 5 -28.56 18.85 -15.39
C LEU A 5 -27.31 18.00 -15.10
N LYS A 6 -26.87 17.18 -16.07
CA LYS A 6 -25.64 16.39 -15.94
C LYS A 6 -24.40 17.27 -15.85
N ILE A 7 -24.33 18.31 -16.66
CA ILE A 7 -23.22 19.26 -16.65
C ILE A 7 -23.20 20.03 -15.32
N ILE A 8 -24.35 20.54 -14.86
CA ILE A 8 -24.47 21.24 -13.57
C ILE A 8 -24.04 20.33 -12.42
N ALA A 9 -24.51 19.07 -12.40
CA ALA A 9 -24.12 18.11 -11.37
C ALA A 9 -22.60 17.87 -11.32
N TRP A 10 -21.94 17.77 -12.49
CA TRP A 10 -20.48 17.66 -12.55
C TRP A 10 -19.78 18.91 -12.02
N TYR A 11 -20.24 20.11 -12.37
CA TYR A 11 -19.66 21.34 -11.83
C TYR A 11 -19.78 21.41 -10.31
N ILE A 12 -20.96 21.13 -9.76
CA ILE A 12 -21.18 21.12 -8.31
C ILE A 12 -20.26 20.08 -7.66
N PHE A 13 -20.18 18.87 -8.23
CA PHE A 13 -19.29 17.81 -7.74
C PHE A 13 -17.83 18.27 -7.69
N PHE A 14 -17.29 18.83 -8.79
CA PHE A 14 -15.88 19.24 -8.82
C PHE A 14 -15.59 20.45 -7.94
N ILE A 15 -16.49 21.43 -7.87
CA ILE A 15 -16.34 22.58 -6.97
C ILE A 15 -16.31 22.10 -5.53
N TYR A 16 -17.27 21.26 -5.14
CA TYR A 16 -17.34 20.68 -3.80
C TYR A 16 -16.07 19.88 -3.48
N PHE A 17 -15.68 18.95 -4.36
CA PHE A 17 -14.53 18.08 -4.10
C PHE A 17 -13.21 18.84 -4.10
N PHE A 18 -13.04 19.83 -4.98
CA PHE A 18 -11.85 20.66 -4.98
C PHE A 18 -11.76 21.51 -3.71
N ALA A 19 -12.86 22.16 -3.31
CA ALA A 19 -12.91 22.91 -2.06
C ALA A 19 -12.61 22.01 -0.84
N PHE A 20 -13.14 20.79 -0.84
CA PHE A 20 -12.86 19.78 0.17
C PHE A 20 -11.37 19.37 0.21
N LEU A 21 -10.75 19.10 -0.94
CA LEU A 21 -9.33 18.75 -1.00
C LEU A 21 -8.45 19.92 -0.53
N MET A 22 -8.79 21.15 -0.91
CA MET A 22 -8.11 22.35 -0.44
C MET A 22 -8.26 22.54 1.07
N LEU A 23 -9.46 22.32 1.61
CA LEU A 23 -9.71 22.35 3.05
C LEU A 23 -8.87 21.30 3.78
N SER A 24 -8.85 20.06 3.29
CA SER A 24 -8.04 18.97 3.85
C SER A 24 -6.55 19.32 3.85
N ALA A 25 -6.02 19.80 2.73
CA ALA A 25 -4.62 20.20 2.60
C ALA A 25 -4.29 21.38 3.53
N THR A 26 -5.20 22.35 3.66
CA THR A 26 -5.03 23.51 4.55
C THR A 26 -5.03 23.09 6.02
N MET A 27 -5.94 22.20 6.42
CA MET A 27 -5.96 21.67 7.79
C MET A 27 -4.70 20.88 8.11
N ALA A 28 -4.15 20.13 7.15
CA ALA A 28 -2.85 19.47 7.31
C ALA A 28 -1.66 20.43 7.46
N GLN A 29 -1.84 21.74 7.25
CA GLN A 29 -0.82 22.76 7.52
C GLN A 29 -1.06 23.51 8.84
N ILE A 30 -2.31 23.86 9.13
CA ILE A 30 -2.68 24.70 10.28
C ILE A 30 -2.74 23.88 11.57
N ASP A 31 -3.31 22.69 11.51
CA ASP A 31 -3.55 21.81 12.66
C ASP A 31 -3.25 20.35 12.26
N PRO A 32 -1.98 20.07 11.91
CA PRO A 32 -1.55 18.73 11.55
C PRO A 32 -1.59 17.76 12.74
N ALA A 33 -1.29 16.49 12.49
CA ALA A 33 -1.05 15.56 13.60
C ALA A 33 0.11 16.09 14.48
N PRO A 34 0.07 15.90 15.81
CA PRO A 34 1.07 16.43 16.76
C PRO A 34 2.53 16.23 16.33
N ARG A 35 2.88 15.03 15.85
CA ARG A 35 4.22 14.69 15.34
C ARG A 35 4.70 15.50 14.12
N TYR A 36 3.79 16.14 13.40
CA TYR A 36 4.09 16.93 12.21
C TYR A 36 4.13 18.43 12.49
N HIS A 37 3.84 18.87 13.72
CA HIS A 37 4.13 20.25 14.14
C HIS A 37 5.63 20.55 14.17
N LEU A 38 6.49 19.54 14.27
CA LEU A 38 7.94 19.70 14.11
C LEU A 38 8.39 20.07 12.69
N PHE A 39 7.50 19.97 11.70
CA PHE A 39 7.87 20.10 10.31
C PHE A 39 7.56 21.51 9.79
N GLY A 40 8.52 22.09 9.05
CA GLY A 40 8.23 23.25 8.22
C GLY A 40 7.15 22.94 7.16
N TRP A 41 6.55 23.99 6.58
CA TRP A 41 5.45 23.89 5.62
C TRP A 41 5.67 22.85 4.51
N LEU A 42 6.85 22.84 3.89
CA LEU A 42 7.16 21.88 2.82
C LEU A 42 7.14 20.42 3.33
N ASN A 43 7.70 20.18 4.51
CA ASN A 43 7.77 18.86 5.13
C ASN A 43 6.39 18.40 5.63
N LYS A 44 5.52 19.32 6.06
CA LYS A 44 4.10 19.05 6.35
C LYS A 44 3.36 18.58 5.10
N ILE A 45 3.58 19.22 3.94
CA ILE A 45 3.00 18.75 2.66
C ILE A 45 3.48 17.35 2.31
N PHE A 46 4.78 17.08 2.37
CA PHE A 46 5.29 15.73 2.10
C PHE A 46 4.80 14.69 3.10
N ALA A 47 4.59 15.07 4.36
CA ALA A 47 3.97 14.22 5.37
C ALA A 47 2.52 13.89 5.01
N ASP A 48 1.72 14.88 4.63
CA ASP A 48 0.33 14.67 4.20
C ASP A 48 0.24 13.79 2.95
N ILE A 49 1.03 14.08 1.92
CA ILE A 49 1.11 13.28 0.70
C ILE A 49 1.63 11.86 0.97
N SER A 50 2.31 11.60 2.09
CA SER A 50 2.74 10.25 2.45
C SER A 50 1.61 9.33 2.91
N PHE A 51 0.42 9.85 3.23
CA PHE A 51 -0.72 9.00 3.51
C PHE A 51 -1.34 8.47 2.21
N TRP A 52 -1.52 7.15 2.15
CA TRP A 52 -2.22 6.48 1.05
C TRP A 52 -3.57 7.13 0.76
N THR A 53 -4.31 7.44 1.82
CA THR A 53 -5.61 8.10 1.77
C THR A 53 -5.55 9.46 1.05
N THR A 54 -4.57 10.31 1.37
CA THR A 54 -4.45 11.62 0.74
C THR A 54 -4.22 11.45 -0.76
N GLN A 55 -3.26 10.58 -1.15
CA GLN A 55 -2.99 10.33 -2.57
C GLN A 55 -4.18 9.72 -3.32
N THR A 56 -4.92 8.78 -2.71
CA THR A 56 -6.07 8.17 -3.38
C THR A 56 -7.23 9.15 -3.54
N ASN A 57 -7.42 10.11 -2.65
CA ASN A 57 -8.44 11.15 -2.82
C ASN A 57 -8.10 12.15 -3.94
N TRP A 58 -6.83 12.53 -4.08
CA TRP A 58 -6.37 13.28 -5.25
C TRP A 58 -6.53 12.48 -6.55
N MET A 59 -6.19 11.19 -6.52
CA MET A 59 -6.42 10.28 -7.65
C MET A 59 -7.91 10.16 -7.97
N PHE A 60 -8.81 10.17 -6.99
CA PHE A 60 -10.26 10.19 -7.21
C PHE A 60 -10.72 11.43 -7.95
N PHE A 61 -10.26 12.61 -7.52
CA PHE A 61 -10.60 13.85 -8.21
C PHE A 61 -10.17 13.82 -9.68
N ILE A 62 -8.91 13.44 -9.94
CA ILE A 62 -8.35 13.33 -11.29
C ILE A 62 -9.09 12.26 -12.11
N PHE A 63 -9.36 11.09 -11.51
CA PHE A 63 -10.05 10.00 -12.17
C PHE A 63 -11.48 10.41 -12.58
N PHE A 64 -12.23 11.04 -11.67
CA PHE A 64 -13.58 11.51 -11.96
C PHE A 64 -13.58 12.66 -12.97
N LEU A 65 -12.53 13.48 -13.04
CA LEU A 65 -12.36 14.45 -14.13
C LEU A 65 -12.32 13.76 -15.50
N PHE A 66 -11.54 12.69 -15.64
CA PHE A 66 -11.53 11.89 -16.87
C PHE A 66 -12.89 11.22 -17.15
N VAL A 67 -13.59 10.74 -16.11
CA VAL A 67 -14.95 10.19 -16.24
C VAL A 67 -15.93 11.24 -16.76
N ALA A 68 -15.88 12.47 -16.23
CA ALA A 68 -16.78 13.56 -16.62
C ALA A 68 -16.53 14.01 -18.07
N LEU A 69 -15.27 14.07 -18.47
CA LEU A 69 -14.86 14.44 -19.82
C LEU A 69 -15.15 13.32 -20.84
N ASN A 70 -15.19 12.06 -20.41
CA ASN A 70 -15.66 10.91 -21.18
C ASN A 70 -15.06 10.84 -22.60
N GLY A 71 -13.75 11.02 -22.72
CA GLY A 71 -13.08 10.95 -24.02
C GLY A 71 -13.04 12.26 -24.82
N LYS A 72 -13.65 13.33 -24.33
CA LYS A 72 -13.65 14.63 -25.02
C LYS A 72 -12.24 15.22 -25.08
N TRP A 73 -11.98 15.98 -26.13
CA TRP A 73 -10.70 16.69 -26.35
C TRP A 73 -9.48 15.77 -26.44
N GLY A 74 -9.68 14.53 -26.91
CA GLY A 74 -8.62 13.53 -26.98
C GLY A 74 -8.20 12.98 -25.61
N LEU A 75 -8.88 13.36 -24.53
CA LEU A 75 -8.57 12.88 -23.19
C LEU A 75 -8.95 11.40 -23.06
N TRP A 76 -8.24 10.71 -22.19
CA TRP A 76 -8.48 9.30 -21.95
C TRP A 76 -9.84 9.05 -21.27
N LYS A 77 -10.55 8.02 -21.71
CA LYS A 77 -11.78 7.54 -21.07
C LYS A 77 -11.47 6.33 -20.20
N PRO A 78 -11.76 6.36 -18.89
CA PRO A 78 -11.49 5.22 -18.01
C PRO A 78 -12.29 3.97 -18.42
N GLY A 79 -11.56 2.94 -18.87
CA GLY A 79 -12.11 1.63 -19.21
C GLY A 79 -12.27 0.71 -18.01
N LYS A 80 -12.75 -0.52 -18.23
CA LYS A 80 -13.00 -1.50 -17.16
C LYS A 80 -11.78 -1.80 -16.28
N VAL A 81 -10.60 -1.90 -16.88
CA VAL A 81 -9.35 -2.15 -16.15
C VAL A 81 -9.03 -1.03 -15.19
N ALA A 82 -9.20 0.21 -15.64
CA ALA A 82 -8.96 1.39 -14.83
C ALA A 82 -9.93 1.47 -13.64
N TRP A 83 -11.22 1.20 -13.87
CA TRP A 83 -12.22 1.16 -12.79
C TRP A 83 -11.91 0.10 -11.73
N ILE A 84 -11.53 -1.11 -12.14
CA ILE A 84 -11.20 -2.18 -11.20
C ILE A 84 -9.98 -1.84 -10.36
N ASN A 85 -8.91 -1.33 -10.98
CA ASN A 85 -7.71 -0.92 -10.25
C ASN A 85 -8.00 0.24 -9.31
N PHE A 86 -8.69 1.27 -9.80
CA PHE A 86 -9.05 2.45 -9.03
C PHE A 86 -9.87 2.09 -7.78
N LEU A 87 -10.90 1.26 -7.93
CA LEU A 87 -11.72 0.81 -6.80
C LEU A 87 -10.93 -0.07 -5.84
N SER A 88 -10.02 -0.91 -6.34
CA SER A 88 -9.16 -1.73 -5.48
C SER A 88 -8.23 -0.86 -4.60
N TYR A 89 -7.70 0.24 -5.13
CA TYR A 89 -6.93 1.21 -4.34
C TYR A 89 -7.77 1.93 -3.29
N PHE A 90 -9.02 2.22 -3.62
CA PHE A 90 -9.99 2.82 -2.71
C PHE A 90 -10.41 1.85 -1.59
N THR A 91 -10.59 0.57 -1.89
CA THR A 91 -10.82 -0.45 -0.86
C THR A 91 -9.60 -0.60 0.05
N LEU A 92 -8.38 -0.54 -0.49
CA LEU A 92 -7.17 -0.52 0.34
C LEU A 92 -7.16 0.68 1.29
N THR A 93 -7.59 1.86 0.83
CA THR A 93 -7.73 3.06 1.67
C THR A 93 -8.60 2.79 2.89
N MET A 94 -9.74 2.13 2.70
CA MET A 94 -10.64 1.75 3.79
C MET A 94 -9.98 0.79 4.76
N VAL A 95 -9.34 -0.27 4.27
CA VAL A 95 -8.69 -1.25 5.15
C VAL A 95 -7.55 -0.61 5.96
N LEU A 96 -6.70 0.19 5.31
CA LEU A 96 -5.61 0.88 6.00
C LEU A 96 -6.14 1.82 7.09
N PHE A 97 -7.17 2.60 6.80
CA PHE A 97 -7.81 3.48 7.77
C PHE A 97 -8.40 2.71 8.96
N TRP A 98 -9.25 1.72 8.73
CA TRP A 98 -9.87 0.94 9.81
C TRP A 98 -8.83 0.16 10.62
N SER A 99 -7.77 -0.34 9.97
CA SER A 99 -6.66 -0.97 10.68
C SER A 99 -5.94 0.01 11.61
N ALA A 100 -5.72 1.25 11.17
CA ALA A 100 -5.13 2.31 11.99
C ALA A 100 -6.02 2.69 13.18
N LEU A 101 -7.35 2.72 13.01
CA LEU A 101 -8.30 2.97 14.10
C LEU A 101 -8.34 1.83 15.14
N SER A 102 -8.12 0.59 14.70
CA SER A 102 -8.20 -0.61 15.55
C SER A 102 -6.98 -0.88 16.43
N GLY A 103 -5.87 -0.16 16.24
CA GLY A 103 -4.66 -0.39 17.03
C GLY A 103 -4.77 0.16 18.46
N SER A 104 -3.92 -0.35 19.35
CA SER A 104 -3.92 0.04 20.77
C SER A 104 -3.58 1.53 20.96
N LYS A 105 -4.29 2.17 21.88
CA LYS A 105 -4.02 3.54 22.35
C LYS A 105 -2.64 3.70 23.02
N GLU A 106 -1.90 2.62 23.22
CA GLU A 106 -0.56 2.67 23.82
C GLU A 106 0.55 2.80 22.76
N LEU A 107 0.25 2.58 21.47
CA LEU A 107 1.21 2.82 20.40
C LEU A 107 1.15 4.29 19.99
N PRO A 108 2.26 5.06 20.11
CA PRO A 108 2.32 6.44 19.64
C PRO A 108 1.81 6.54 18.21
N LEU A 109 2.25 5.68 17.29
CA LEU A 109 1.78 5.71 15.89
C LEU A 109 0.25 5.55 15.69
N VAL A 110 -0.49 4.98 16.66
CA VAL A 110 -1.94 4.73 16.58
C VAL A 110 -2.76 5.77 17.35
N LEU A 111 -2.23 6.33 18.45
CA LEU A 111 -2.84 7.43 19.21
C LEU A 111 -3.33 8.58 18.32
N TRP A 112 -2.59 8.86 17.24
CA TRP A 112 -2.79 10.05 16.39
C TRP A 112 -3.81 9.89 15.26
N ALA A 113 -4.27 8.66 14.97
CA ALA A 113 -5.32 8.47 13.97
C ALA A 113 -6.71 8.91 14.46
N ASN A 114 -6.84 9.29 15.74
CA ASN A 114 -8.09 9.35 16.48
C ASN A 114 -8.45 10.70 17.13
N GLU A 115 -7.77 11.80 16.79
CA GLU A 115 -8.15 13.11 17.32
C GLU A 115 -9.34 13.71 16.55
N TYR A 116 -10.54 13.23 16.87
CA TYR A 116 -11.82 13.76 16.39
C TYR A 116 -12.32 14.91 17.27
N ASN A 117 -11.42 15.77 17.72
CA ASN A 117 -11.72 16.82 18.70
C ASN A 117 -12.46 18.04 18.10
N SER A 118 -12.59 18.10 16.77
CA SER A 118 -13.35 19.15 16.09
C SER A 118 -14.26 18.59 15.00
N PHE A 119 -15.36 19.29 14.74
CA PHE A 119 -16.28 18.98 13.64
C PHE A 119 -15.55 18.95 12.29
N ILE A 120 -14.59 19.86 12.06
CA ILE A 120 -13.84 19.94 10.81
C ILE A 120 -12.99 18.69 10.60
N LYS A 121 -12.24 18.23 11.62
CA LYS A 121 -11.44 16.98 11.53
C LYS A 121 -12.35 15.77 11.28
N TRP A 122 -13.47 15.66 11.97
CA TRP A 122 -14.46 14.60 11.74
C TRP A 122 -15.02 14.64 10.31
N PHE A 123 -15.44 15.81 9.84
CA PHE A 123 -16.00 16.00 8.51
C PHE A 123 -14.99 15.61 7.42
N ILE A 124 -13.72 16.02 7.58
CA ILE A 124 -12.65 15.64 6.68
C ILE A 124 -12.50 14.13 6.67
N THR A 125 -12.34 13.49 7.84
CA THR A 125 -12.13 12.05 7.93
C THR A 125 -13.27 11.24 7.33
N VAL A 126 -14.53 11.55 7.67
CA VAL A 126 -15.70 10.85 7.12
C VAL A 126 -15.79 11.03 5.61
N THR A 127 -15.58 12.25 5.10
CA THR A 127 -15.64 12.51 3.67
C THR A 127 -14.55 11.77 2.91
N THR A 128 -13.32 11.83 3.43
CA THR A 128 -12.11 11.26 2.84
C THR A 128 -12.17 9.73 2.73
N HIS A 129 -12.70 9.06 3.75
CA HIS A 129 -12.67 7.60 3.83
C HIS A 129 -13.99 6.99 3.36
N LEU A 130 -15.13 7.52 3.77
CA LEU A 130 -16.43 6.89 3.52
C LEU A 130 -17.14 7.47 2.30
N VAL A 131 -17.32 8.80 2.24
CA VAL A 131 -18.17 9.42 1.21
C VAL A 131 -17.60 9.24 -0.19
N THR A 132 -16.30 9.47 -0.37
CA THR A 132 -15.59 9.28 -1.65
C THR A 132 -15.69 7.83 -2.13
N TYR A 133 -15.49 6.88 -1.23
CA TYR A 133 -15.61 5.45 -1.49
C TYR A 133 -17.03 5.07 -1.92
N LEU A 134 -18.06 5.52 -1.19
CA LEU A 134 -19.46 5.26 -1.52
C LEU A 134 -19.84 5.83 -2.88
N ILE A 135 -19.43 7.06 -3.19
CA ILE A 135 -19.67 7.67 -4.50
C ILE A 135 -19.00 6.85 -5.61
N ALA A 136 -17.74 6.45 -5.43
CA ALA A 136 -17.02 5.63 -6.40
C ALA A 136 -17.74 4.30 -6.67
N MET A 137 -18.16 3.61 -5.60
CA MET A 137 -18.85 2.31 -5.68
C MET A 137 -20.22 2.44 -6.33
N ILE A 138 -21.04 3.42 -5.92
CA ILE A 138 -22.36 3.68 -6.52
C ILE A 138 -22.20 4.01 -8.01
N TYR A 139 -21.26 4.89 -8.37
CA TYR A 139 -21.03 5.24 -9.77
C TYR A 139 -20.62 4.01 -10.57
N TYR A 140 -19.70 3.20 -10.04
CA TYR A 140 -19.31 1.96 -10.70
C TYR A 140 -20.48 1.02 -10.91
N PHE A 141 -21.26 0.70 -9.88
CA PHE A 141 -22.32 -0.30 -10.01
C PHE A 141 -23.48 0.15 -10.91
N PHE A 142 -23.89 1.41 -10.81
CA PHE A 142 -25.12 1.87 -11.46
C PHE A 142 -24.90 2.62 -12.77
N ILE A 143 -23.72 3.22 -12.99
CA ILE A 143 -23.48 4.10 -14.14
C ILE A 143 -22.48 3.49 -15.13
N VAL A 144 -21.45 2.79 -14.64
CA VAL A 144 -20.44 2.19 -15.52
C VAL A 144 -21.04 0.98 -16.24
N LYS A 145 -21.01 1.02 -17.58
CA LYS A 145 -21.42 -0.10 -18.42
C LYS A 145 -20.55 -1.32 -18.09
N LYS A 146 -21.22 -2.43 -17.75
CA LYS A 146 -20.57 -3.71 -17.46
C LYS A 146 -20.18 -4.40 -18.75
N GLU A 147 -18.99 -4.98 -18.76
CA GLU A 147 -18.45 -5.76 -19.86
C GLU A 147 -17.85 -7.04 -19.32
N LYS A 148 -17.95 -8.15 -20.05
CA LYS A 148 -17.34 -9.40 -19.61
C LYS A 148 -15.83 -9.23 -19.52
N ILE A 149 -15.28 -9.73 -18.43
CA ILE A 149 -13.84 -9.76 -18.18
C ILE A 149 -13.41 -11.21 -18.05
N ASP A 150 -12.45 -11.59 -18.88
CA ASP A 150 -11.84 -12.92 -18.82
C ASP A 150 -10.90 -13.01 -17.61
N ILE A 151 -11.42 -13.63 -16.55
CA ILE A 151 -10.69 -13.90 -15.31
C ILE A 151 -9.42 -14.71 -15.57
N SER A 152 -9.42 -15.60 -16.58
CA SER A 152 -8.30 -16.53 -16.83
C SER A 152 -7.05 -15.85 -17.39
N ASN A 153 -7.19 -14.69 -18.02
CA ASN A 153 -6.08 -13.94 -18.60
C ASN A 153 -5.75 -12.64 -17.84
N TRP A 154 -6.50 -12.31 -16.77
CA TRP A 154 -6.31 -11.07 -16.01
C TRP A 154 -4.89 -10.92 -15.44
N TYR A 155 -4.34 -12.01 -14.90
CA TYR A 155 -3.04 -12.04 -14.23
C TYR A 155 -1.87 -11.62 -15.13
N LYS A 156 -1.94 -11.90 -16.44
CA LYS A 156 -0.82 -11.71 -17.38
C LYS A 156 -0.47 -10.25 -17.63
N LYS A 157 -1.44 -9.34 -17.53
CA LYS A 157 -1.25 -7.93 -17.90
C LYS A 157 -1.90 -6.97 -16.92
N ASN A 158 -3.19 -7.14 -16.66
CA ASN A 158 -3.98 -6.14 -15.94
C ASN A 158 -3.71 -6.16 -14.43
N LEU A 159 -3.43 -7.33 -13.86
CA LEU A 159 -3.03 -7.46 -12.47
C LEU A 159 -1.75 -6.68 -12.17
N LEU A 160 -0.71 -6.86 -13.01
CA LEU A 160 0.57 -6.18 -12.87
C LEU A 160 0.44 -4.66 -12.98
N ILE A 161 -0.38 -4.16 -13.93
CA ILE A 161 -0.71 -2.74 -14.02
C ILE A 161 -1.30 -2.23 -12.70
N GLY A 162 -2.14 -3.04 -12.06
CA GLY A 162 -2.71 -2.74 -10.75
C GLY A 162 -1.69 -2.65 -9.61
N TRP A 163 -0.50 -3.23 -9.73
CA TRP A 163 0.54 -3.14 -8.70
C TRP A 163 1.51 -1.98 -8.87
N ILE A 164 1.54 -1.36 -10.06
CA ILE A 164 2.46 -0.25 -10.35
C ILE A 164 2.33 0.88 -9.31
N TYR A 165 1.11 1.38 -9.10
CA TYR A 165 0.89 2.49 -8.18
C TYR A 165 1.24 2.15 -6.70
N PRO A 166 0.77 1.03 -6.12
CA PRO A 166 1.20 0.60 -4.78
C PRO A 166 2.70 0.50 -4.59
N ILE A 167 3.41 0.00 -5.60
CA ILE A 167 4.86 -0.11 -5.58
C ILE A 167 5.51 1.29 -5.60
N PHE A 168 5.05 2.19 -6.47
CA PHE A 168 5.52 3.58 -6.48
C PHE A 168 5.28 4.31 -5.16
N TYR A 169 4.10 4.12 -4.58
CA TYR A 169 3.76 4.65 -3.26
C TYR A 169 4.73 4.14 -2.19
N LEU A 170 5.02 2.84 -2.16
CA LEU A 170 5.98 2.25 -1.22
C LEU A 170 7.37 2.90 -1.38
N PHE A 171 7.84 3.04 -2.62
CA PHE A 171 9.11 3.71 -2.90
C PHE A 171 9.11 5.15 -2.40
N PHE A 172 8.05 5.91 -2.64
CA PHE A 172 7.91 7.27 -2.14
C PHE A 172 8.04 7.33 -0.61
N VAL A 173 7.32 6.48 0.11
CA VAL A 173 7.35 6.42 1.58
C VAL A 173 8.75 6.05 2.09
N LEU A 174 9.39 5.03 1.49
CA LEU A 174 10.72 4.59 1.89
C LEU A 174 11.79 5.64 1.62
N ILE A 175 11.76 6.30 0.47
CA ILE A 175 12.72 7.38 0.14
C ILE A 175 12.56 8.53 1.13
N ARG A 176 11.33 8.98 1.39
CA ARG A 176 11.06 10.05 2.37
C ARG A 176 11.60 9.66 3.74
N MET A 177 11.30 8.46 4.21
CA MET A 177 11.78 7.95 5.50
C MET A 177 13.30 7.93 5.59
N LEU A 178 14.00 7.45 4.56
CA LEU A 178 15.47 7.42 4.53
C LEU A 178 16.07 8.84 4.59
N ILE A 179 15.51 9.79 3.84
CA ILE A 179 15.94 11.20 3.87
C ILE A 179 15.73 11.79 5.27
N MET A 180 14.57 11.56 5.89
CA MET A 180 14.28 12.11 7.21
C MET A 180 15.15 11.48 8.30
N ASN A 181 15.41 10.18 8.21
CA ASN A 181 16.31 9.49 9.13
C ASN A 181 17.75 10.02 9.03
N TYR A 182 18.19 10.41 7.82
CA TYR A 182 19.50 11.03 7.62
C TYR A 182 19.60 12.44 8.24
N LEU A 183 18.54 13.24 8.13
CA LEU A 183 18.52 14.60 8.68
C LEU A 183 18.43 14.63 10.21
N ASP A 184 17.91 13.56 10.81
CA ASP A 184 17.67 13.40 12.25
C ASP A 184 16.66 14.41 12.84
N VAL A 185 16.16 14.13 14.04
CA VAL A 185 15.12 14.94 14.70
C VAL A 185 15.61 16.35 15.00
N GLU A 186 16.90 16.51 15.35
CA GLU A 186 17.50 17.81 15.65
C GLU A 186 17.38 18.81 14.50
N HIS A 187 17.48 18.35 13.24
CA HIS A 187 17.35 19.21 12.07
C HIS A 187 15.96 19.84 12.00
N PHE A 188 14.92 19.07 12.32
CA PHE A 188 13.54 19.53 12.28
C PHE A 188 13.21 20.42 13.49
N ILE A 189 13.71 20.08 14.68
CA ILE A 189 13.57 20.93 15.87
C ILE A 189 14.18 22.32 15.61
N LYS A 190 15.37 22.40 15.01
CA LYS A 190 16.03 23.68 14.69
C LYS A 190 15.26 24.53 13.66
N GLN A 191 14.39 23.92 12.86
CA GLN A 191 13.55 24.62 11.87
C GLN A 191 12.16 24.97 12.39
N ALA A 192 11.70 24.31 13.45
CA ALA A 192 10.40 24.57 14.05
C ALA A 192 10.38 25.97 14.67
N SER A 193 9.24 26.65 14.56
CA SER A 193 9.06 27.95 15.22
C SER A 193 9.00 27.78 16.74
N ASN A 194 9.46 28.77 17.51
CA ASN A 194 9.38 28.72 18.97
C ASN A 194 7.94 28.48 19.47
N SER A 195 6.94 29.06 18.78
CA SER A 195 5.53 28.81 19.11
C SER A 195 5.09 27.35 18.90
N GLU A 196 5.62 26.67 17.87
CA GLU A 196 5.32 25.25 17.67
C GLU A 196 6.06 24.37 18.67
N ILE A 197 7.30 24.71 19.01
CA ILE A 197 8.05 23.99 20.06
C ILE A 197 7.32 24.12 21.40
N SER A 198 6.96 25.32 21.83
CA SER A 198 6.22 25.51 23.10
C SER A 198 4.87 24.80 23.09
N TRP A 199 4.14 24.81 21.97
CA TRP A 199 2.89 24.06 21.86
C TRP A 199 3.12 22.55 22.01
N ILE A 200 4.19 22.01 21.41
CA ILE A 200 4.57 20.60 21.56
C ILE A 200 4.94 20.31 23.00
N GLU A 201 5.79 21.12 23.65
CA GLU A 201 6.19 20.92 25.05
C GLU A 201 4.97 20.92 25.99
N GLU A 202 4.01 21.82 25.78
CA GLU A 202 2.82 21.94 26.64
C GLU A 202 1.80 20.80 26.45
N ASN A 203 1.62 20.33 25.22
CA ASN A 203 0.51 19.42 24.88
C ASN A 203 0.98 17.99 24.56
N HIS A 204 2.20 17.84 24.07
CA HIS A 204 2.71 16.61 23.47
C HIS A 204 4.24 16.45 23.61
N GLU A 205 4.80 16.68 24.81
CA GLU A 205 6.25 16.66 25.09
C GLU A 205 6.97 15.43 24.50
N TRP A 206 6.34 14.26 24.59
CA TRP A 206 6.82 12.99 24.04
C TRP A 206 7.21 13.04 22.55
N VAL A 207 6.70 14.00 21.76
CA VAL A 207 7.08 14.17 20.33
C VAL A 207 8.57 14.50 20.21
N LEU A 208 9.12 15.26 21.15
CA LEU A 208 10.52 15.69 21.14
C LEU A 208 11.47 14.54 21.48
N ASP A 209 10.98 13.56 22.25
CA ASP A 209 11.74 12.38 22.66
C ASP A 209 11.69 11.24 21.65
N LEU A 210 10.82 11.35 20.64
CA LEU A 210 10.70 10.29 19.64
C LEU A 210 11.81 10.36 18.59
N PRO A 211 12.40 9.20 18.25
CA PRO A 211 13.35 9.15 17.16
C PRO A 211 12.67 9.46 15.84
N ILE A 212 13.37 10.18 14.95
CA ILE A 212 12.82 10.69 13.69
C ILE A 212 12.20 9.61 12.82
N TYR A 213 12.71 8.37 12.88
CA TYR A 213 12.18 7.27 12.09
C TYR A 213 10.73 6.93 12.45
N VAL A 214 10.29 7.15 13.70
CA VAL A 214 8.89 6.99 14.12
C VAL A 214 8.01 8.09 13.54
N LEU A 215 8.55 9.30 13.39
CA LEU A 215 7.84 10.45 12.81
C LEU A 215 7.79 10.40 11.28
N SER A 216 8.72 9.67 10.67
CA SER A 216 8.95 9.67 9.23
C SER A 216 8.03 8.74 8.44
N THR A 217 7.31 7.80 9.07
CA THR A 217 6.43 6.87 8.34
C THR A 217 4.94 7.19 8.55
N PRO A 218 4.10 7.07 7.50
CA PRO A 218 2.66 7.33 7.61
C PRO A 218 1.94 6.23 8.38
N TYR A 219 2.44 4.99 8.31
CA TYR A 219 1.88 3.81 8.95
C TYR A 219 2.95 3.08 9.76
N PHE A 220 2.56 2.51 10.90
CA PHE A 220 3.47 1.79 11.79
C PHE A 220 4.17 0.61 11.07
N PHE A 221 3.49 -0.02 10.11
CA PHE A 221 4.01 -1.15 9.37
C PHE A 221 4.99 -0.80 8.24
N PHE A 222 5.33 0.49 8.06
CA PHE A 222 6.36 0.92 7.11
C PHE A 222 7.67 1.35 7.75
N ASN A 223 7.87 1.07 9.05
CA ASN A 223 9.06 1.48 9.78
C ASN A 223 10.08 0.31 9.91
N PRO A 224 11.27 0.39 9.28
CA PRO A 224 12.28 -0.68 9.34
C PRO A 224 13.15 -0.62 10.60
N PHE A 225 13.11 0.49 11.33
CA PHE A 225 14.05 0.80 12.41
C PHE A 225 13.53 0.36 13.79
N VAL A 226 12.31 -0.16 13.85
CA VAL A 226 11.77 -0.83 15.04
C VAL A 226 12.20 -2.30 15.07
N VAL A 227 12.02 -2.97 16.20
CA VAL A 227 12.25 -4.41 16.34
C VAL A 227 11.48 -5.16 15.24
N ASN A 228 12.15 -6.04 14.50
CA ASN A 228 11.57 -6.76 13.33
C ASN A 228 10.90 -5.85 12.28
N GLY A 229 11.31 -4.58 12.18
CA GLY A 229 10.69 -3.59 11.30
C GLY A 229 10.86 -3.93 9.81
N LYS A 230 11.95 -4.59 9.43
CA LYS A 230 12.18 -5.04 8.05
C LYS A 230 11.14 -6.06 7.62
N GLU A 231 10.89 -7.06 8.46
CA GLU A 231 9.86 -8.08 8.26
C GLU A 231 8.46 -7.46 8.22
N LEU A 232 8.23 -6.43 9.04
CA LEU A 232 6.97 -5.70 9.06
C LEU A 232 6.68 -4.95 7.75
N ILE A 233 7.69 -4.29 7.17
CA ILE A 233 7.56 -3.67 5.84
C ILE A 233 7.21 -4.71 4.78
N VAL A 234 7.89 -5.86 4.81
CA VAL A 234 7.65 -6.97 3.88
C VAL A 234 6.20 -7.43 4.02
N ALA A 235 5.73 -7.72 5.23
CA ALA A 235 4.36 -8.11 5.49
C ALA A 235 3.36 -7.03 5.05
N GLY A 236 3.55 -5.78 5.46
CA GLY A 236 2.66 -4.68 5.11
C GLY A 236 2.53 -4.52 3.59
N THR A 237 3.64 -4.59 2.87
CA THR A 237 3.65 -4.53 1.41
C THR A 237 2.93 -5.72 0.78
N MET A 238 3.24 -6.94 1.23
CA MET A 238 2.59 -8.15 0.72
C MET A 238 1.08 -8.13 0.97
N VAL A 239 0.65 -7.75 2.17
CA VAL A 239 -0.76 -7.62 2.53
C VAL A 239 -1.45 -6.58 1.64
N CYS A 240 -0.83 -5.42 1.40
CA CYS A 240 -1.37 -4.41 0.50
C CYS A 240 -1.57 -4.94 -0.93
N LEU A 241 -0.55 -5.61 -1.50
CA LEU A 241 -0.63 -6.17 -2.85
C LEU A 241 -1.62 -7.33 -2.96
N LEU A 242 -1.67 -8.22 -1.96
CA LEU A 242 -2.64 -9.31 -1.86
C LEU A 242 -4.06 -8.77 -1.79
N LEU A 243 -4.28 -7.78 -0.94
CA LEU A 243 -5.59 -7.15 -0.78
C LEU A 243 -6.05 -6.49 -2.07
N ILE A 244 -5.17 -5.74 -2.75
CA ILE A 244 -5.49 -5.17 -4.07
C ILE A 244 -5.84 -6.28 -5.06
N THR A 245 -5.05 -7.35 -5.11
CA THR A 245 -5.31 -8.49 -5.99
C THR A 245 -6.68 -9.11 -5.70
N LEU A 246 -6.98 -9.38 -4.42
CA LEU A 246 -8.24 -9.93 -3.97
C LEU A 246 -9.41 -9.02 -4.36
N CYS A 247 -9.29 -7.71 -4.13
CA CYS A 247 -10.28 -6.71 -4.51
C CYS A 247 -10.50 -6.69 -6.03
N GLN A 248 -9.45 -6.77 -6.83
CA GLN A 248 -9.59 -6.81 -8.29
C GLN A 248 -10.40 -8.03 -8.73
N TYR A 249 -10.04 -9.23 -8.25
CA TYR A 249 -10.76 -10.46 -8.60
C TYR A 249 -12.21 -10.44 -8.09
N LEU A 250 -12.46 -9.91 -6.89
CA LEU A 250 -13.80 -9.72 -6.36
C LEU A 250 -14.62 -8.78 -7.25
N LEU A 251 -14.08 -7.63 -7.63
CA LEU A 251 -14.76 -6.64 -8.49
C LEU A 251 -15.03 -7.18 -9.89
N ILE A 252 -14.11 -8.00 -10.43
CA ILE A 252 -14.32 -8.70 -11.71
C ILE A 252 -15.45 -9.71 -11.58
N TRP A 253 -15.45 -10.50 -10.51
CA TRP A 253 -16.51 -11.48 -10.26
C TRP A 253 -17.87 -10.80 -10.14
N ILE A 254 -18.00 -9.74 -9.32
CA ILE A 254 -19.25 -8.99 -9.20
C ILE A 254 -19.65 -8.36 -10.55
N ASN A 255 -18.71 -7.77 -11.29
CA ASN A 255 -18.97 -7.22 -12.61
C ASN A 255 -19.52 -8.26 -13.59
N ASN A 256 -18.94 -9.46 -13.60
CA ASN A 256 -19.38 -10.56 -14.44
C ASN A 256 -20.74 -11.12 -14.00
N LEU A 257 -21.04 -11.17 -12.68
CA LEU A 257 -22.35 -11.56 -12.17
C LEU A 257 -23.48 -10.62 -12.62
N CYS A 258 -23.19 -9.33 -12.79
CA CYS A 258 -24.17 -8.36 -13.32
C CYS A 258 -24.52 -8.63 -14.80
N LEU A 259 -23.76 -9.49 -15.50
CA LEU A 259 -24.03 -9.87 -16.88
C LEU A 259 -24.79 -11.20 -16.87
N LYS A 260 -26.05 -11.19 -17.31
CA LYS A 260 -26.81 -12.44 -17.51
C LYS A 260 -26.17 -13.22 -18.65
N GLU A 261 -25.45 -14.30 -18.36
CA GLU A 261 -24.95 -15.23 -19.38
C GLU A 261 -25.48 -16.65 -19.15
N LYS A 262 -25.82 -17.31 -20.27
CA LYS A 262 -26.04 -18.75 -20.35
C LYS A 262 -24.68 -19.44 -20.21
N ASN A 263 -24.59 -20.36 -19.25
CA ASN A 263 -23.42 -21.21 -19.06
C ASN A 263 -23.12 -22.00 -20.34
N THR A 264 -22.04 -21.65 -21.04
CA THR A 264 -21.38 -22.55 -21.98
C THR A 264 -20.41 -23.41 -21.20
N SER A 265 -20.63 -24.72 -21.20
CA SER A 265 -19.73 -25.70 -20.60
C SER A 265 -18.33 -25.54 -21.22
N LYS A 266 -17.33 -25.33 -20.37
CA LYS A 266 -15.94 -25.38 -20.78
C LYS A 266 -15.55 -26.85 -20.93
N ASN A 267 -15.16 -27.22 -22.14
CA ASN A 267 -14.50 -28.50 -22.38
C ASN A 267 -13.10 -28.43 -21.76
N ASN A 268 -12.83 -29.29 -20.78
CA ASN A 268 -11.50 -29.46 -20.22
C ASN A 268 -10.65 -30.25 -21.22
N GLN A 269 -9.96 -29.55 -22.12
CA GLN A 269 -8.89 -30.17 -22.88
C GLN A 269 -7.67 -30.34 -21.97
N ILE A 270 -7.18 -31.57 -21.87
CA ILE A 270 -5.92 -31.89 -21.21
C ILE A 270 -4.80 -31.34 -22.10
N ILE A 271 -4.12 -30.29 -21.65
CA ILE A 271 -3.00 -29.69 -22.36
C ILE A 271 -1.71 -30.43 -21.97
N GLU A 272 -0.94 -30.86 -22.96
CA GLU A 272 0.40 -31.42 -22.71
C GLU A 272 1.38 -30.31 -22.35
N LEU A 273 2.11 -30.49 -21.25
CA LEU A 273 3.16 -29.55 -20.83
C LEU A 273 4.37 -29.65 -21.75
N ASN A 274 4.83 -28.51 -22.24
CA ASN A 274 6.08 -28.42 -23.00
C ASN A 274 7.31 -28.53 -22.07
N THR A 275 8.51 -28.69 -22.65
CA THR A 275 9.76 -28.83 -21.89
C THR A 275 10.06 -27.62 -21.01
N GLU A 276 9.75 -26.40 -21.49
CA GLU A 276 9.97 -25.16 -20.76
C GLU A 276 9.10 -25.05 -19.50
N GLU A 277 7.83 -25.42 -19.61
CA GLU A 277 6.88 -25.42 -18.49
C GLU A 277 7.27 -26.43 -17.42
N LYS A 278 7.79 -27.60 -17.82
CA LYS A 278 8.36 -28.59 -16.89
C LYS A 278 9.58 -28.02 -16.18
N LEU A 279 10.51 -27.40 -16.93
CA LEU A 279 11.69 -26.76 -16.36
C LEU A 279 11.31 -25.66 -15.35
N ILE A 280 10.36 -24.80 -15.70
CA ILE A 280 9.84 -23.76 -14.80
C ILE A 280 9.25 -24.38 -13.53
N ALA A 281 8.49 -25.48 -13.63
CA ALA A 281 7.93 -26.16 -12.48
C ALA A 281 9.03 -26.74 -11.56
N TYR A 282 10.08 -27.35 -12.11
CA TYR A 282 11.22 -27.83 -11.32
C TYR A 282 11.97 -26.68 -10.63
N ILE A 283 12.19 -25.56 -11.32
CA ILE A 283 12.81 -24.36 -10.73
C ILE A 283 11.96 -23.86 -9.55
N LYS A 284 10.63 -23.79 -9.70
CA LYS A 284 9.72 -23.40 -8.61
C LYS A 284 9.84 -24.33 -7.40
N ILE A 285 9.91 -25.64 -7.61
CA ILE A 285 10.04 -26.62 -6.52
C ILE A 285 11.36 -26.38 -5.77
N MET A 286 12.48 -26.27 -6.50
CA MET A 286 13.79 -26.02 -5.91
C MET A 286 13.84 -24.72 -5.10
N LEU A 287 13.32 -23.62 -5.67
CA LEU A 287 13.24 -22.34 -4.98
C LEU A 287 12.34 -22.41 -3.74
N GLY A 288 11.18 -23.06 -3.85
CA GLY A 288 10.25 -23.23 -2.74
C GLY A 288 10.89 -23.97 -1.57
N LEU A 289 11.67 -25.02 -1.84
CA LEU A 289 12.39 -25.77 -0.80
C LEU A 289 13.44 -24.89 -0.10
N ILE A 290 14.23 -24.13 -0.86
CA ILE A 290 15.20 -23.18 -0.29
C ILE A 290 14.48 -22.19 0.63
N PHE A 291 13.33 -21.64 0.21
CA PHE A 291 12.62 -20.64 0.99
C PHE A 291 11.96 -21.22 2.23
N ILE A 292 11.49 -22.46 2.18
CA ILE A 292 11.03 -23.20 3.37
C ILE A 292 12.19 -23.33 4.36
N SER A 293 13.38 -23.75 3.92
CA SER A 293 14.55 -23.86 4.79
C SER A 293 14.91 -22.53 5.44
N VAL A 294 14.90 -21.44 4.67
CA VAL A 294 15.15 -20.08 5.18
C VAL A 294 14.09 -19.66 6.21
N ALA A 295 12.81 -19.88 5.92
CA ALA A 295 11.73 -19.50 6.82
C ALA A 295 11.77 -20.32 8.13
N ILE A 296 12.07 -21.63 8.06
CA ILE A 296 12.30 -22.47 9.24
C ILE A 296 13.49 -21.93 10.04
N TYR A 297 14.63 -21.64 9.40
CA TYR A 297 15.79 -21.06 10.08
C TYR A 297 15.46 -19.72 10.77
N LYS A 298 14.68 -18.85 10.12
CA LYS A 298 14.25 -17.60 10.73
C LYS A 298 13.34 -17.81 11.93
N LEU A 299 12.47 -18.81 11.88
CA LEU A 299 11.62 -19.18 13.01
C LEU A 299 12.41 -19.79 14.19
N THR A 300 13.63 -20.29 14.01
CA THR A 300 14.45 -20.79 15.14
C THR A 300 15.23 -19.70 15.88
N ILE A 301 15.19 -18.45 15.42
CA ILE A 301 15.88 -17.33 16.07
C ILE A 301 15.07 -16.84 17.28
N PHE A 302 15.26 -17.48 18.44
CA PHE A 302 14.49 -17.24 19.66
C PHE A 302 14.57 -15.80 20.20
N SER A 303 15.63 -15.05 19.89
CA SER A 303 15.75 -13.63 20.28
C SER A 303 14.63 -12.76 19.69
N ASN A 304 13.99 -13.19 18.60
CA ASN A 304 12.91 -12.46 17.95
C ASN A 304 11.53 -12.73 18.58
N TYR A 305 11.48 -13.48 19.70
CA TYR A 305 10.28 -13.87 20.44
C TYR A 305 10.20 -13.24 21.83
N ASN A 306 10.55 -11.95 21.96
CA ASN A 306 10.51 -11.27 23.25
C ASN A 306 9.16 -10.59 23.50
N PHE A 307 8.21 -11.33 24.06
CA PHE A 307 6.87 -10.83 24.39
C PHE A 307 6.79 -10.12 25.75
N ASN A 308 7.91 -9.89 26.43
CA ASN A 308 7.90 -9.28 27.75
C ASN A 308 7.59 -7.77 27.70
N ASN A 309 7.92 -7.09 26.58
CA ASN A 309 7.54 -5.70 26.38
C ASN A 309 6.22 -5.62 25.59
N LYS A 310 5.15 -5.12 26.24
CA LYS A 310 3.83 -4.93 25.64
C LYS A 310 3.88 -4.04 24.40
N GLU A 311 4.69 -2.99 24.41
CA GLU A 311 4.82 -2.03 23.30
C GLU A 311 5.36 -2.70 22.02
N ASN A 312 6.20 -3.72 22.17
CA ASN A 312 6.83 -4.42 21.04
C ASN A 312 6.15 -5.73 20.66
N THR A 313 5.11 -6.14 21.39
CA THR A 313 4.44 -7.42 21.21
C THR A 313 3.91 -7.57 19.78
N LEU A 314 3.32 -6.51 19.21
CA LEU A 314 2.83 -6.51 17.83
C LEU A 314 3.96 -6.80 16.82
N TYR A 315 5.12 -6.19 17.00
CA TYR A 315 6.28 -6.39 16.13
C TYR A 315 6.80 -7.83 16.16
N HIS A 316 6.84 -8.43 17.35
CA HIS A 316 7.22 -9.84 17.53
C HIS A 316 6.18 -10.81 16.94
N ILE A 317 4.89 -10.53 17.09
CA ILE A 317 3.82 -11.33 16.46
C ILE A 317 3.93 -11.25 14.92
N MET A 318 4.16 -10.06 14.37
CA MET A 318 4.26 -9.88 12.92
C MET A 318 5.43 -10.66 12.32
N TYR A 319 6.57 -10.72 13.00
CA TYR A 319 7.70 -11.57 12.60
C TYR A 319 7.26 -13.03 12.39
N ILE A 320 6.53 -13.60 13.36
CA ILE A 320 6.04 -14.99 13.27
C ILE A 320 5.08 -15.15 12.09
N ILE A 321 4.11 -14.24 11.98
CA ILE A 321 3.10 -14.28 10.91
C ILE A 321 3.77 -14.23 9.53
N VAL A 322 4.76 -13.37 9.35
CA VAL A 322 5.52 -13.24 8.09
C VAL A 322 6.12 -14.58 7.67
N TYR A 323 6.82 -15.25 8.57
CA TYR A 323 7.51 -16.50 8.22
C TYR A 323 6.57 -17.71 8.15
N LEU A 324 5.50 -17.76 8.96
CA LEU A 324 4.44 -18.76 8.77
C LEU A 324 3.74 -18.59 7.43
N PHE A 325 3.45 -17.35 7.05
CA PHE A 325 2.84 -17.05 5.76
C PHE A 325 3.76 -17.43 4.60
N ALA A 326 5.07 -17.15 4.74
CA ALA A 326 6.07 -17.59 3.78
C ALA A 326 6.13 -19.12 3.63
N LEU A 327 6.06 -19.86 4.74
CA LEU A 327 5.99 -21.32 4.69
C LEU A 327 4.76 -21.80 3.92
N ILE A 328 3.57 -21.28 4.27
CA ILE A 328 2.32 -21.64 3.61
C ILE A 328 2.39 -21.37 2.11
N LEU A 329 2.85 -20.17 1.70
CA LEU A 329 2.96 -19.80 0.29
C LEU A 329 3.93 -20.69 -0.48
N ASN A 330 5.08 -21.03 0.12
CA ASN A 330 6.08 -21.86 -0.54
C ASN A 330 5.68 -23.32 -0.65
N ILE A 331 5.05 -23.88 0.40
CA ILE A 331 4.44 -25.22 0.34
C ILE A 331 3.37 -25.24 -0.74
N THR A 332 2.50 -24.23 -0.77
CA THR A 332 1.44 -24.10 -1.78
C THR A 332 2.00 -24.00 -3.20
N MET A 333 3.07 -23.23 -3.41
CA MET A 333 3.76 -23.13 -4.69
C MET A 333 4.33 -24.49 -5.15
N ILE A 334 4.98 -25.23 -4.24
CA ILE A 334 5.51 -26.58 -4.52
C ILE A 334 4.36 -27.52 -4.91
N LEU A 335 3.28 -27.54 -4.12
CA LEU A 335 2.11 -28.39 -4.39
C LEU A 335 1.52 -28.09 -5.77
N PHE A 336 1.36 -26.81 -6.14
CA PHE A 336 0.87 -26.45 -7.47
C PHE A 336 1.84 -26.81 -8.59
N ALA A 337 3.15 -26.69 -8.37
CA ALA A 337 4.15 -27.12 -9.34
C ALA A 337 4.10 -28.66 -9.54
N ILE A 338 3.95 -29.43 -8.47
CA ILE A 338 3.79 -30.90 -8.52
C ILE A 338 2.48 -31.26 -9.22
N PHE A 339 1.36 -30.66 -8.85
CA PHE A 339 0.07 -30.94 -9.50
C PHE A 339 0.08 -30.59 -10.98
N ARG A 340 0.80 -29.53 -11.37
CA ARG A 340 1.03 -29.21 -12.78
C ARG A 340 1.82 -30.32 -13.46
N LEU A 341 2.98 -30.71 -12.93
CA LEU A 341 3.80 -31.82 -13.47
C LEU A 341 3.02 -33.14 -13.60
N CYS A 342 2.15 -33.44 -12.63
CA CYS A 342 1.29 -34.62 -12.61
C CYS A 342 0.03 -34.48 -13.49
N LYS A 343 -0.21 -33.33 -14.13
CA LYS A 343 -1.41 -33.03 -14.94
C LYS A 343 -2.74 -33.14 -14.17
N ILE A 344 -2.72 -32.90 -12.86
CA ILE A 344 -3.90 -33.03 -11.97
C ILE A 344 -4.67 -31.70 -11.84
N TYR A 345 -4.00 -30.56 -11.99
CA TYR A 345 -4.58 -29.24 -11.69
C TYR A 345 -4.11 -28.15 -12.65
N GLU A 346 -5.03 -27.35 -13.20
CA GLU A 346 -4.74 -26.23 -14.10
C GLU A 346 -5.50 -24.96 -13.72
N ASN A 347 -5.08 -24.28 -12.65
CA ASN A 347 -5.53 -22.91 -12.35
C ASN A 347 -4.37 -21.93 -12.44
N LYS A 348 -4.18 -21.37 -13.65
CA LYS A 348 -3.08 -20.44 -13.97
C LYS A 348 -3.07 -19.18 -13.09
N ASN A 349 -4.23 -18.73 -12.61
CA ASN A 349 -4.32 -17.57 -11.72
C ASN A 349 -3.72 -17.86 -10.34
N ILE A 350 -4.15 -18.94 -9.70
CA ILE A 350 -3.67 -19.30 -8.36
C ILE A 350 -2.18 -19.67 -8.40
N GLU A 351 -1.76 -20.37 -9.46
CA GLU A 351 -0.34 -20.68 -9.67
C GLU A 351 0.49 -19.40 -9.84
N PHE A 352 0.04 -18.44 -10.64
CA PHE A 352 0.73 -17.16 -10.81
C PHE A 352 0.80 -16.39 -9.50
N VAL A 353 -0.32 -16.25 -8.78
CA VAL A 353 -0.40 -15.52 -7.51
C VAL A 353 0.54 -16.15 -6.48
N SER A 354 0.46 -17.46 -6.27
CA SER A 354 1.35 -18.16 -5.31
C SER A 354 2.83 -18.04 -5.70
N SER A 355 3.16 -18.21 -6.99
CA SER A 355 4.55 -18.07 -7.49
C SER A 355 5.05 -16.63 -7.34
N PHE A 356 4.22 -15.63 -7.65
CA PHE A 356 4.58 -14.23 -7.49
C PHE A 356 4.83 -13.89 -6.02
N PHE A 357 3.92 -14.24 -5.10
CA PHE A 357 4.11 -13.91 -3.69
C PHE A 357 5.27 -14.67 -3.05
N SER A 358 5.55 -15.89 -3.49
CA SER A 358 6.78 -16.62 -3.12
C SER A 358 8.04 -15.88 -3.59
N GLY A 359 8.10 -15.45 -4.86
CA GLY A 359 9.24 -14.69 -5.39
C GLY A 359 9.36 -13.27 -4.83
N PHE A 360 8.24 -12.59 -4.61
CA PHE A 360 8.17 -11.22 -4.08
C PHE A 360 8.65 -11.16 -2.63
N PHE A 361 8.35 -12.19 -1.82
CA PHE A 361 8.90 -12.36 -0.48
C PHE A 361 10.43 -12.40 -0.49
N LEU A 362 11.05 -13.09 -1.46
CA LEU A 362 12.50 -13.12 -1.62
C LEU A 362 13.07 -11.76 -2.02
N ILE A 363 12.46 -11.09 -3.00
CA ILE A 363 12.87 -9.75 -3.42
C ILE A 363 12.80 -8.79 -2.22
N HIS A 364 11.75 -8.84 -1.41
CA HIS A 364 11.61 -7.90 -0.30
C HIS A 364 12.50 -8.22 0.90
N ILE A 365 12.77 -9.49 1.23
CA ILE A 365 13.69 -9.80 2.34
C ILE A 365 15.15 -9.54 1.97
N TYR A 366 15.53 -9.76 0.70
CA TYR A 366 16.94 -9.76 0.31
C TYR A 366 17.35 -8.60 -0.61
N ILE A 367 16.43 -8.06 -1.43
CA ILE A 367 16.69 -6.91 -2.31
C ILE A 367 16.28 -5.59 -1.66
N LEU A 368 15.26 -5.56 -0.79
CA LEU A 368 14.94 -4.32 -0.05
C LEU A 368 16.13 -3.83 0.80
N PRO A 369 16.90 -4.69 1.51
CA PRO A 369 18.15 -4.27 2.13
C PRO A 369 19.17 -3.73 1.12
N ILE A 370 19.25 -4.26 -0.10
CA ILE A 370 20.12 -3.74 -1.18
C ILE A 370 19.65 -2.35 -1.62
N VAL A 371 18.34 -2.14 -1.78
CA VAL A 371 17.75 -0.83 -2.11
C VAL A 371 17.95 0.19 -0.98
N ILE A 372 17.85 -0.25 0.29
CA ILE A 372 18.17 0.56 1.47
C ILE A 372 19.68 0.82 1.58
N LEU A 373 20.51 -0.12 1.14
CA LEU A 373 21.98 0.02 1.12
C LEU A 373 22.47 0.98 0.05
N ILE A 374 21.77 1.15 -1.08
CA ILE A 374 22.22 2.04 -2.17
C ILE A 374 22.42 3.49 -1.67
N PRO A 375 21.47 4.11 -0.95
CA PRO A 375 21.68 5.43 -0.35
C PRO A 375 22.84 5.46 0.66
N ILE A 376 22.95 4.45 1.53
CA ILE A 376 24.00 4.35 2.56
C ILE A 376 25.40 4.18 1.93
N ILE A 377 25.49 3.43 0.83
CA ILE A 377 26.73 3.25 0.07
C ILE A 377 27.08 4.55 -0.65
N ALA A 378 26.11 5.20 -1.30
CA ALA A 378 26.32 6.48 -1.96
C ALA A 378 26.81 7.57 -0.98
N GLU A 379 26.28 7.59 0.24
CA GLU A 379 26.71 8.45 1.34
C GLU A 379 28.18 8.22 1.72
N ARG A 380 28.58 6.97 2.00
CA ARG A 380 29.98 6.64 2.30
C ARG A 380 30.94 7.00 1.16
N PHE A 381 30.49 6.92 -0.09
CA PHE A 381 31.29 7.40 -1.22
C PHE A 381 31.40 8.92 -1.26
N SER A 382 30.36 9.66 -0.85
CA SER A 382 30.37 11.13 -0.79
C SER A 382 31.27 11.65 0.33
N GLU A 383 31.15 11.10 1.54
CA GLU A 383 31.97 11.51 2.70
C GLU A 383 33.46 11.29 2.45
N ASN A 384 33.84 10.13 1.91
CA ASN A 384 35.22 9.85 1.55
C ASN A 384 35.76 10.82 0.49
N LYS A 385 34.90 11.34 -0.40
CA LYS A 385 35.27 12.32 -1.42
C LYS A 385 35.51 13.70 -0.82
N GLU A 386 34.72 14.13 0.17
CA GLU A 386 35.00 15.38 0.91
C GLU A 386 36.28 15.29 1.75
N VAL A 387 36.55 14.15 2.37
CA VAL A 387 37.78 13.92 3.14
C VAL A 387 39.02 13.94 2.23
N LEU A 388 38.89 13.44 0.99
CA LEU A 388 39.94 13.49 -0.03
C LEU A 388 40.13 14.88 -0.64
N LEU A 389 39.10 15.72 -0.65
CA LEU A 389 39.19 17.11 -1.15
C LEU A 389 39.67 18.11 -0.09
N LYS A 390 39.62 17.74 1.20
CA LYS A 390 40.15 18.51 2.32
C LYS A 390 41.59 18.15 2.71
N LYS A 391 42.19 17.15 2.05
CA LYS A 391 43.62 16.82 2.11
C LYS A 391 44.30 17.28 0.84
#